data_AF-X1B328-F1
#
_entry.id   AF-X1B328-F1
#
_cell.length_a   1.000
_cell.length_b   1.000
_cell.length_c   1.000
_cell.angle_alpha   90.00
_cell.angle_beta   90.00
_cell.angle_gamma   90.00
#
_symmetry.space_group_name_H-M   'P 1'
#
loop_
_entity.id
_entity.type
_entity.pdbx_description
1 polymer ?
#
loop_
_entity_poly.entity_id
_entity_poly.type
_entity_poly.pdbx_seq_one_letter_code
_entity_poly.pdbx_strand_id
1 'polypeptide(L)'
;LTLYNRLFISDLFIHGLGGAKYDLVTDEIIREFFKVEPPHFLVASCTLHLNFKSSPSASDFKISALKKKIRDLEFNPERYINELPLTKKEKIQIGELVEKKTELIKKIKGVSSPIEKREISEEIKVISNFIVKKIIPLKYELDKKIEKEEEKIKQAKVYTFREFPYCFFSAKTLRNLLNF
;
A
#
# COMPACT_ATOMS: atom_id res chain seq x y z
N LEU A 1 -0.36 6.39 38.57
CA LEU A 1 -0.54 7.87 38.60
C LEU A 1 -1.34 8.36 37.40
N THR A 2 -0.94 8.04 36.17
CA THR A 2 -1.64 8.48 34.95
C THR A 2 -3.11 8.09 34.90
N LEU A 3 -3.44 6.82 35.22
CA LEU A 3 -4.82 6.33 35.33
C LEU A 3 -5.70 7.25 36.20
N TYR A 4 -5.23 7.53 37.42
CA TYR A 4 -5.98 8.32 38.39
C TYR A 4 -6.19 9.76 37.90
N ASN A 5 -5.15 10.38 37.35
CA ASN A 5 -5.25 11.74 36.81
C ASN A 5 -6.22 11.81 35.63
N ARG A 6 -6.16 10.84 34.72
CA ARG A 6 -7.04 10.79 33.54
C ARG A 6 -8.50 10.53 33.91
N LEU A 7 -8.78 9.70 34.92
CA LEU A 7 -10.15 9.36 35.29
C LEU A 7 -10.82 10.38 36.21
N PHE A 8 -10.07 11.02 37.11
CA PHE A 8 -10.68 11.73 38.24
C PHE A 8 -10.27 13.20 38.36
N ILE A 9 -9.18 13.63 37.72
CA ILE A 9 -8.57 14.94 38.00
C ILE A 9 -8.58 15.87 36.78
N SER A 10 -8.40 15.34 35.57
CA SER A 10 -8.07 16.16 34.40
C SER A 10 -9.01 15.90 33.23
N ASP A 11 -9.56 16.97 32.65
CA ASP A 11 -10.29 16.91 31.37
C ASP A 11 -9.35 16.68 30.17
N LEU A 12 -8.09 17.11 30.30
CA LEU A 12 -7.04 16.91 29.31
C LEU A 12 -5.75 16.49 30.01
N PHE A 13 -5.26 15.29 29.67
CA PHE A 13 -3.96 14.82 30.11
C PHE A 13 -2.96 14.89 28.96
N ILE A 14 -1.75 15.40 29.23
CA ILE A 14 -0.67 15.51 28.25
C ILE A 14 0.49 14.63 28.70
N HIS A 15 0.98 13.78 27.79
CA HIS A 15 2.06 12.86 28.05
C HIS A 15 3.24 13.05 27.10
N GLY A 16 4.41 12.56 27.51
CA GLY A 16 5.54 12.35 26.61
C GLY A 16 5.40 11.04 25.85
N LEU A 17 6.18 10.86 24.78
CA LEU A 17 6.11 9.68 23.93
C LEU A 17 6.31 8.35 24.70
N GLY A 18 7.26 8.32 25.65
CA GLY A 18 7.50 7.13 26.46
C GLY A 18 6.30 6.80 27.36
N GLY A 19 5.71 7.82 27.97
CA GLY A 19 4.52 7.69 28.80
C GLY A 19 3.32 7.11 28.04
N ALA A 20 3.08 7.62 26.83
CA ALA A 20 2.02 7.17 25.95
C ALA A 20 2.06 5.66 25.65
N LYS A 21 3.25 5.05 25.64
CA LYS A 21 3.40 3.60 25.45
C LYS A 21 2.88 2.80 26.65
N TYR A 22 3.17 3.26 27.87
CA TYR A 22 2.66 2.64 29.08
C TYR A 22 1.15 2.83 29.22
N ASP A 23 0.60 3.90 28.65
CA ASP A 23 -0.83 4.15 28.64
C ASP A 23 -1.62 3.13 27.80
N LEU A 24 -1.00 2.43 26.84
CA LEU A 24 -1.67 1.31 26.15
C LEU A 24 -2.08 0.21 27.12
N VAL A 25 -1.21 -0.11 28.10
CA VAL A 25 -1.54 -1.08 29.15
C VAL A 25 -2.50 -0.48 30.16
N THR A 26 -2.32 0.81 30.49
CA THR A 26 -3.21 1.52 31.42
C THR A 26 -4.64 1.60 30.90
N ASP A 27 -4.82 1.79 29.60
CA ASP A 27 -6.11 1.82 28.92
C ASP A 27 -6.84 0.49 29.08
N GLU A 28 -6.15 -0.64 28.90
CA GLU A 28 -6.73 -1.96 29.14
C GLU A 28 -7.12 -2.17 30.61
N ILE A 29 -6.29 -1.71 31.57
CA ILE A 29 -6.63 -1.75 33.00
C ILE A 29 -7.88 -0.92 33.30
N ILE A 30 -8.01 0.27 32.69
CA ILE A 30 -9.20 1.13 32.85
C ILE A 30 -10.44 0.40 32.34
N ARG A 31 -10.37 -0.17 31.14
CA ARG A 31 -11.47 -0.95 30.54
C ARG A 31 -11.86 -2.14 31.41
N GLU A 32 -10.88 -2.87 31.91
CA GLU A 32 -11.11 -4.11 32.65
C GLU A 32 -11.62 -3.84 34.07
N PHE A 33 -11.02 -2.91 34.81
CA PHE A 33 -11.35 -2.69 36.22
C PHE A 33 -12.49 -1.69 36.41
N PHE A 34 -12.46 -0.56 35.69
CA PHE A 34 -13.44 0.52 35.85
C PHE A 34 -14.63 0.41 34.88
N LYS A 35 -14.54 -0.47 33.87
CA LYS A 35 -15.62 -0.72 32.89
C LYS A 35 -16.06 0.54 32.14
N VAL A 36 -15.12 1.45 31.89
CA VAL A 36 -15.34 2.68 31.12
C VAL A 36 -14.35 2.80 29.97
N GLU A 37 -14.70 3.59 28.96
CA GLU A 37 -13.77 3.98 27.90
C GLU A 37 -12.67 4.89 28.48
N PRO A 38 -11.38 4.60 28.23
CA PRO A 38 -10.28 5.42 28.73
C PRO A 38 -10.36 6.86 28.20
N PRO A 39 -10.28 7.89 29.07
CA PRO A 39 -10.26 9.29 28.64
C PRO A 39 -9.08 9.60 27.73
N HIS A 40 -9.31 10.35 26.65
CA HIS A 40 -8.27 10.69 25.69
C HIS A 40 -7.12 11.49 26.34
N PHE A 41 -5.92 11.34 25.78
CA PHE A 41 -4.75 12.13 26.17
C PHE A 41 -4.01 12.60 24.91
N LEU A 42 -3.22 13.66 25.06
CA LEU A 42 -2.34 14.16 24.00
C LEU A 42 -0.90 13.76 24.26
N VAL A 43 -0.14 13.56 23.18
CA VAL A 43 1.30 13.32 23.26
C VAL A 43 2.04 14.54 22.75
N ALA A 44 2.81 15.17 23.63
CA ALA A 44 3.73 16.25 23.30
C ALA A 44 5.16 15.79 23.62
N SER A 45 6.05 15.86 22.63
CA SER A 45 7.43 15.40 22.79
C SER A 45 8.40 16.31 22.06
N CYS A 46 9.55 16.59 22.68
CA CYS A 46 10.64 17.37 22.11
C CYS A 46 11.67 16.44 21.41
N THR A 47 11.19 15.49 20.62
CA THR A 47 12.04 14.52 19.90
C THR A 47 12.63 15.12 18.63
N LEU A 48 13.88 14.75 18.33
CA LEU A 48 14.60 15.18 17.15
C LEU A 48 14.53 14.14 16.02
N HIS A 49 14.55 14.62 14.77
CA HIS A 49 14.84 13.78 13.61
C HIS A 49 16.36 13.72 13.39
N LEU A 50 16.85 12.57 12.93
CA LEU A 50 18.23 12.49 12.45
C LEU A 50 18.39 13.31 11.17
N ASN A 51 19.47 14.07 11.08
CA ASN A 51 19.77 14.90 9.92
C ASN A 51 20.39 14.04 8.81
N PHE A 52 19.54 13.38 8.03
CA PHE A 52 19.98 12.69 6.82
C PHE A 52 19.98 13.64 5.61
N LYS A 53 20.95 13.47 4.71
CA LYS A 53 21.15 14.36 3.54
C LYS A 53 20.00 14.34 2.53
N SER A 54 19.24 13.24 2.44
CA SER A 54 18.09 13.13 1.53
C SER A 54 17.14 12.02 2.00
N SER A 55 15.83 12.28 2.00
CA SER A 55 14.82 11.26 2.28
C SER A 55 14.27 10.66 0.98
N PRO A 56 13.96 9.35 0.93
CA PRO A 56 13.24 8.76 -0.19
C PRO A 56 11.88 9.44 -0.38
N SER A 57 11.51 9.75 -1.62
CA SER A 57 10.15 10.21 -1.96
C SER A 57 9.17 9.04 -1.97
N ALA A 58 8.84 8.57 -0.78
CA ALA A 58 7.82 7.55 -0.57
C ALA A 58 6.42 8.12 -0.84
N SER A 59 5.57 7.37 -1.54
CA SER A 59 4.19 7.76 -1.82
C SER A 59 3.29 6.54 -1.90
N ASP A 60 2.38 6.42 -0.93
CA ASP A 60 1.38 5.34 -0.90
C ASP A 60 0.49 5.35 -2.15
N PHE A 61 0.25 6.54 -2.72
CA PHE A 61 -0.50 6.71 -3.96
C PHE A 61 0.14 5.95 -5.13
N LYS A 62 1.48 5.93 -5.23
CA LYS A 62 2.18 5.20 -6.30
C LYS A 62 1.95 3.69 -6.20
N ILE A 63 2.01 3.13 -4.99
CA ILE A 63 1.76 1.69 -4.78
C ILE A 63 0.32 1.35 -5.10
N SER A 64 -0.64 2.16 -4.62
CA SER A 64 -2.06 1.97 -4.91
C SER A 64 -2.32 2.00 -6.42
N ALA A 65 -1.73 2.95 -7.13
CA ALA A 65 -1.82 3.05 -8.59
C ALA A 65 -1.23 1.82 -9.31
N LEU A 66 -0.07 1.32 -8.86
CA LEU A 66 0.56 0.12 -9.43
C LEU A 66 -0.29 -1.14 -9.19
N LYS A 67 -0.80 -1.33 -7.97
CA LYS A 67 -1.70 -2.45 -7.63
C LYS A 67 -2.98 -2.41 -8.46
N LYS A 68 -3.55 -1.20 -8.66
CA LYS A 68 -4.70 -1.00 -9.55
C LYS A 68 -4.38 -1.39 -10.99
N LYS A 69 -3.19 -1.02 -11.49
CA LYS A 69 -2.74 -1.37 -12.84
C LYS A 69 -2.58 -2.89 -13.03
N ILE A 70 -1.99 -3.59 -12.06
CA ILE A 70 -1.87 -5.06 -12.10
C ILE A 70 -3.26 -5.70 -12.17
N ARG A 71 -4.19 -5.24 -11.33
CA ARG A 71 -5.57 -5.74 -11.35
C ARG A 71 -6.24 -5.50 -12.70
N ASP A 72 -6.12 -4.30 -13.27
CA ASP A 72 -6.71 -4.01 -14.58
C ASP A 72 -6.07 -4.85 -15.70
N LEU A 73 -4.78 -5.16 -15.59
CA LEU A 73 -4.06 -6.02 -16.52
C LEU A 73 -4.49 -7.50 -16.44
N GLU A 74 -4.95 -7.98 -15.28
CA GLU A 74 -5.53 -9.32 -15.13
C GLU A 74 -6.92 -9.44 -15.77
N PHE A 75 -7.76 -8.41 -15.64
CA PHE A 75 -9.14 -8.44 -16.13
C PHE A 75 -9.32 -7.88 -17.55
N ASN A 76 -8.51 -6.91 -17.95
CA ASN A 76 -8.56 -6.22 -19.24
C ASN A 76 -7.18 -6.18 -19.92
N PRO A 77 -6.53 -7.34 -20.13
CA PRO A 77 -5.19 -7.43 -20.68
C PRO A 77 -5.04 -6.73 -22.06
N GLU A 78 -6.11 -6.71 -22.84
CA GLU A 78 -6.21 -6.03 -24.14
C GLU A 78 -5.86 -4.54 -24.09
N ARG A 79 -6.09 -3.85 -22.97
CA ARG A 79 -5.77 -2.41 -22.84
C ARG A 79 -4.27 -2.13 -22.82
N TYR A 80 -3.46 -3.13 -22.51
CA TYR A 80 -2.03 -2.99 -22.26
C TYR A 80 -1.17 -3.57 -23.39
N ILE A 81 -1.76 -4.00 -24.51
CA ILE A 81 -1.04 -4.60 -25.65
C ILE A 81 0.03 -3.67 -26.21
N ASN A 82 -0.22 -2.36 -26.20
CA ASN A 82 0.72 -1.36 -26.70
C ASN A 82 1.95 -1.18 -25.81
N GLU A 83 1.83 -1.48 -24.51
CA GLU A 83 2.92 -1.39 -23.54
C GLU A 83 3.81 -2.64 -23.54
N LEU A 84 3.38 -3.72 -24.20
CA LEU A 84 4.16 -4.94 -24.27
C LEU A 84 5.30 -4.79 -25.28
N PRO A 85 6.51 -5.34 -24.97
CA PRO A 85 7.63 -5.39 -25.89
C PRO A 85 7.41 -6.48 -26.96
N LEU A 86 6.40 -6.29 -27.80
CA LEU A 86 6.00 -7.22 -28.86
C LEU A 86 6.62 -6.84 -30.20
N THR A 87 6.97 -7.86 -30.98
CA THR A 87 7.32 -7.67 -32.38
C THR A 87 6.11 -7.18 -33.18
N LYS A 88 6.34 -6.53 -34.34
CA LYS A 88 5.24 -6.09 -35.23
C LYS A 88 4.28 -7.24 -35.59
N LYS A 89 4.81 -8.44 -35.81
CA LYS A 89 4.00 -9.64 -36.13
C LYS A 89 3.11 -10.06 -34.97
N GLU A 90 3.64 -10.07 -33.74
CA GLU A 90 2.86 -10.42 -32.55
C GLU A 90 1.78 -9.39 -32.23
N LYS A 91 2.03 -8.10 -32.47
CA LYS A 91 1.00 -7.07 -32.32
C LYS A 91 -0.19 -7.28 -33.26
N ILE A 92 0.08 -7.64 -34.52
CA ILE A 92 -0.97 -7.95 -35.51
C ILE A 92 -1.77 -9.18 -35.06
N GLN A 93 -1.07 -10.26 -34.70
CA GLN A 93 -1.71 -11.49 -34.24
C GLN A 93 -2.60 -11.27 -33.00
N ILE A 94 -2.13 -10.49 -32.02
CA ILE A 94 -2.92 -10.18 -30.83
C ILE A 94 -4.11 -9.29 -31.19
N GLY A 95 -3.95 -8.34 -32.12
CA GLY A 95 -5.06 -7.53 -32.64
C GLY A 95 -6.19 -8.38 -33.20
N GLU A 96 -5.87 -9.33 -34.09
CA GLU A 96 -6.83 -10.28 -34.69
C GLU A 96 -7.54 -11.13 -33.61
N LEU A 97 -6.78 -11.58 -32.59
CA LEU A 97 -7.34 -12.35 -31.48
C LEU A 97 -8.29 -11.51 -30.60
N VAL A 98 -8.00 -10.23 -30.39
CA VAL A 98 -8.88 -9.31 -29.64
C VAL A 98 -10.17 -9.02 -30.41
N GLU A 99 -10.08 -8.83 -31.73
CA GLU A 99 -11.25 -8.68 -32.59
C GLU A 99 -12.13 -9.94 -32.54
N LYS A 100 -11.52 -11.12 -32.72
CA LYS A 100 -12.22 -12.42 -32.61
C LYS A 100 -12.88 -12.60 -31.24
N LYS A 101 -12.18 -12.26 -30.14
CA LYS A 101 -12.75 -12.30 -28.78
C LYS A 101 -13.98 -11.40 -28.66
N THR A 102 -13.93 -10.20 -29.25
CA THR A 102 -15.04 -9.22 -29.21
C THR A 102 -16.26 -9.74 -29.98
N GLU A 103 -16.06 -10.37 -31.13
CA GLU A 103 -17.12 -11.01 -31.90
C GLU A 103 -17.76 -12.18 -31.16
N LEU A 104 -16.95 -13.05 -30.54
CA LEU A 104 -17.42 -14.17 -29.73
C LEU A 104 -18.24 -13.70 -28.52
N ILE A 105 -17.83 -12.62 -27.85
CA ILE A 105 -18.59 -12.00 -26.75
C ILE A 105 -19.91 -11.40 -27.23
N LYS A 106 -20.01 -10.89 -28.46
CA LYS A 106 -21.30 -10.47 -29.03
C LYS A 106 -22.18 -11.67 -29.34
N LYS A 107 -21.61 -12.73 -29.92
CA LYS A 107 -22.32 -13.97 -30.28
C LYS A 107 -22.92 -14.66 -29.05
N ILE A 108 -22.16 -14.78 -27.96
CA ILE A 108 -22.63 -15.48 -26.75
C ILE A 108 -23.87 -14.83 -26.09
N LYS A 109 -24.06 -13.52 -26.25
CA LYS A 109 -25.23 -12.79 -25.73
C LYS A 109 -26.52 -13.15 -26.46
N GLY A 110 -26.45 -13.60 -27.72
CA GLY A 110 -27.61 -13.95 -28.54
C GLY A 110 -27.93 -15.45 -28.58
N VAL A 111 -27.06 -16.30 -28.06
CA VAL A 111 -27.23 -17.76 -28.09
C VAL A 111 -28.13 -18.20 -26.94
N SER A 112 -29.05 -19.14 -27.20
CA SER A 112 -29.89 -19.78 -26.17
C SER A 112 -29.45 -21.21 -25.81
N SER A 113 -28.77 -21.90 -26.74
CA SER A 113 -28.26 -23.25 -26.54
C SER A 113 -27.14 -23.30 -25.49
N PRO A 114 -27.25 -24.13 -24.43
CA PRO A 114 -26.19 -24.29 -23.42
C PRO A 114 -24.88 -24.85 -23.97
N ILE A 115 -24.95 -25.69 -25.02
CA ILE A 115 -23.78 -26.36 -25.62
C ILE A 115 -22.97 -25.34 -26.41
N GLU A 116 -23.61 -24.57 -27.28
CA GLU A 116 -22.97 -23.52 -28.07
C GLU A 116 -22.40 -22.41 -27.18
N LYS A 117 -23.09 -22.06 -26.08
CA LYS A 117 -22.53 -21.12 -25.08
C LYS A 117 -21.23 -21.62 -24.48
N ARG A 118 -21.14 -22.93 -24.21
CA ARG A 118 -19.94 -23.54 -23.63
C ARG A 118 -18.78 -23.51 -24.62
N GLU A 119 -19.00 -23.89 -25.87
CA GLU A 119 -17.99 -23.86 -26.93
C GLU A 119 -17.43 -22.45 -27.13
N ILE A 120 -18.30 -21.44 -27.23
CA ILE A 120 -17.89 -20.04 -27.35
C ILE A 120 -17.10 -19.58 -26.11
N SER A 121 -17.52 -19.99 -24.91
CA SER A 121 -16.80 -19.66 -23.67
C SER A 121 -15.42 -20.30 -23.60
N GLU A 122 -15.27 -21.53 -24.09
CA GLU A 122 -14.00 -22.22 -24.17
C GLU A 122 -13.05 -21.53 -25.17
N GLU A 123 -13.54 -21.11 -26.34
CA GLU A 123 -12.76 -20.31 -27.29
C GLU A 123 -12.29 -18.98 -26.69
N ILE A 124 -13.17 -18.24 -26.02
CA ILE A 124 -12.83 -16.98 -25.33
C ILE A 124 -11.74 -17.23 -24.27
N LYS A 125 -11.82 -18.36 -23.55
CA LYS A 125 -10.85 -18.72 -22.52
C LYS A 125 -9.48 -19.04 -23.12
N VAL A 126 -9.43 -19.75 -24.26
CA VAL A 126 -8.18 -20.04 -24.98
C VAL A 126 -7.51 -18.75 -25.41
N ILE A 127 -8.26 -17.83 -26.02
CA ILE A 127 -7.74 -16.52 -26.45
C ILE A 127 -7.23 -15.72 -25.25
N SER A 128 -8.01 -15.65 -24.17
CA SER A 128 -7.64 -14.91 -22.97
C SER A 128 -6.35 -15.46 -22.34
N ASN A 129 -6.22 -16.79 -22.26
CA ASN A 129 -5.01 -17.44 -21.75
C ASN A 129 -3.78 -17.14 -22.61
N PHE A 130 -3.92 -17.06 -23.93
CA PHE A 130 -2.82 -16.70 -24.83
C PHE A 130 -2.33 -15.27 -24.55
N ILE A 131 -3.25 -14.33 -24.40
CA ILE A 131 -2.92 -12.92 -24.11
C ILE A 131 -2.27 -12.81 -22.72
N VAL A 132 -2.82 -13.47 -21.71
CA VAL A 132 -2.26 -13.46 -20.34
C VAL A 132 -0.82 -13.96 -20.32
N LYS A 133 -0.48 -15.03 -21.05
CA LYS A 133 0.90 -15.54 -21.14
C LYS A 133 1.88 -14.48 -21.64
N LYS A 134 1.47 -13.64 -22.60
CA LYS A 134 2.30 -12.57 -23.15
C LYS A 134 2.49 -11.40 -22.19
N ILE A 135 1.63 -11.29 -21.19
CA ILE A 135 1.60 -10.18 -20.23
C ILE A 135 2.39 -10.49 -18.94
N ILE A 136 2.70 -11.77 -18.67
CA ILE A 136 3.50 -12.19 -17.51
C ILE A 136 4.77 -11.32 -17.31
N PRO A 137 5.56 -10.99 -18.34
CA PRO A 137 6.74 -10.14 -18.16
C PRO A 137 6.40 -8.74 -17.64
N LEU A 138 5.33 -8.13 -18.16
CA LEU A 138 4.88 -6.81 -17.73
C LEU A 138 4.36 -6.84 -16.30
N LYS A 139 3.61 -7.89 -15.92
CA LYS A 139 3.18 -8.09 -14.53
C LYS A 139 4.38 -8.18 -13.59
N TYR A 140 5.37 -8.98 -13.94
CA TYR A 140 6.61 -9.13 -13.17
C TYR A 140 7.38 -7.79 -13.02
N GLU A 141 7.44 -6.97 -14.07
CA GLU A 141 8.03 -5.63 -13.96
C GLU A 141 7.25 -4.70 -13.03
N LEU A 142 5.92 -4.77 -13.06
CA LEU A 142 5.07 -3.97 -12.16
C LEU A 142 5.21 -4.42 -10.71
N ASP A 143 5.28 -5.73 -10.45
CA ASP A 143 5.53 -6.28 -9.12
C ASP A 143 6.89 -5.79 -8.58
N LYS A 144 7.96 -5.85 -9.39
CA LYS A 144 9.27 -5.27 -9.01
C LYS A 144 9.20 -3.77 -8.68
N LYS A 145 8.37 -3.00 -9.41
CA LYS A 145 8.17 -1.59 -9.11
C LYS A 145 7.47 -1.39 -7.77
N ILE A 146 6.50 -2.25 -7.43
CA ILE A 146 5.84 -2.23 -6.12
C ILE A 146 6.85 -2.52 -5.02
N GLU A 147 7.63 -3.60 -5.13
CA GLU A 147 8.65 -3.95 -4.14
C GLU A 147 9.60 -2.77 -3.88
N LYS A 148 10.08 -2.12 -4.94
CA LYS A 148 10.97 -0.95 -4.84
C LYS A 148 10.31 0.24 -4.15
N GLU A 149 9.02 0.51 -4.39
CA GLU A 149 8.30 1.58 -3.70
C GLU A 149 8.00 1.21 -2.24
N GLU A 150 7.72 -0.07 -1.94
CA GLU A 150 7.55 -0.57 -0.56
C GLU A 150 8.86 -0.45 0.24
N GLU A 151 10.01 -0.74 -0.38
CA GLU A 151 11.32 -0.48 0.21
C GLU A 151 11.54 0.99 0.52
N LYS A 152 11.17 1.90 -0.38
CA LYS A 152 11.25 3.35 -0.11
C LYS A 152 10.39 3.76 1.07
N ILE A 153 9.19 3.20 1.22
CA ILE A 153 8.34 3.46 2.40
C ILE A 153 9.02 2.96 3.67
N LYS A 154 9.54 1.72 3.66
CA LYS A 154 10.27 1.17 4.81
C LYS A 154 11.46 2.06 5.19
N GLN A 155 12.22 2.51 4.20
CA GLN A 155 13.32 3.46 4.41
C GLN A 155 12.79 4.77 4.97
N ALA A 156 11.77 5.39 4.36
CA ALA A 156 11.20 6.65 4.83
C ALA A 156 10.77 6.61 6.29
N LYS A 157 10.24 5.47 6.78
CA LYS A 157 9.93 5.28 8.21
C LYS A 157 11.15 5.48 9.12
N VAL A 158 12.33 5.06 8.69
CA VAL A 158 13.60 5.28 9.42
C VAL A 158 13.95 6.77 9.45
N TYR A 159 13.78 7.49 8.34
CA TYR A 159 14.04 8.93 8.28
C TYR A 159 13.11 9.73 9.19
N THR A 160 11.87 9.26 9.38
CA THR A 160 10.88 9.88 10.25
C THR A 160 10.86 9.32 11.68
N PHE A 161 11.76 8.39 12.00
CA PHE A 161 11.81 7.76 13.32
C PHE A 161 12.29 8.78 14.37
N ARG A 162 11.57 8.86 15.48
CA ARG A 162 11.74 9.92 16.51
C ARG A 162 12.39 9.43 17.81
N GLU A 163 12.68 8.13 17.91
CA GLU A 163 13.18 7.51 19.15
C GLU A 163 14.63 7.05 19.02
N PHE A 164 15.43 7.75 18.20
CA PHE A 164 16.85 7.48 18.12
C PHE A 164 17.54 7.78 19.47
N PRO A 165 18.47 6.92 19.93
CA PRO A 165 19.29 7.20 21.11
C PRO A 165 20.01 8.55 21.02
N TYR A 166 20.14 9.23 22.15
CA TYR A 166 20.73 10.58 22.21
C TYR A 166 22.17 10.63 21.65
N CYS A 167 22.92 9.52 21.72
CA CYS A 167 24.29 9.42 21.22
C CYS A 167 24.43 9.53 19.70
N PHE A 168 23.32 9.46 18.95
CA PHE A 168 23.31 9.71 17.51
C PHE A 168 23.24 11.19 17.14
N PHE A 169 23.05 12.08 18.12
CA PHE A 169 22.96 13.52 17.89
C PHE A 169 24.25 14.23 18.30
N SER A 170 24.61 15.28 17.56
CA SER A 170 25.78 16.09 17.92
C SER A 170 25.55 16.83 19.25
N ALA A 171 26.62 17.01 20.04
CA ALA A 171 26.54 17.76 21.29
C ALA A 171 25.99 19.19 21.06
N LYS A 172 26.33 19.82 19.93
CA LYS A 172 25.80 21.13 19.53
C LYS A 172 24.28 21.10 19.34
N THR A 173 23.75 20.09 18.66
CA THR A 173 22.30 19.93 18.46
C THR A 173 21.57 19.76 19.79
N LEU A 174 22.11 18.95 20.69
CA LEU A 174 21.51 18.70 22.01
C LEU A 174 21.55 19.94 22.91
N ARG A 175 22.67 20.67 22.92
CA ARG A 175 22.80 21.96 23.64
C ARG A 175 21.79 23.00 23.18
N ASN A 176 21.68 23.17 21.86
CA ASN A 176 20.69 24.08 21.26
C ASN A 176 19.26 23.69 21.61
N LEU A 177 18.94 22.39 21.69
CA LEU A 177 17.60 21.93 22.07
C LEU A 177 17.29 22.22 23.55
N LEU A 178 18.29 22.05 24.41
CA LEU A 178 18.14 22.17 25.86
C LEU A 178 18.34 23.59 26.39
N ASN A 179 18.65 24.56 25.52
CA ASN A 179 18.94 25.96 25.87
C ASN A 179 20.07 26.10 26.93
N PHE A 180 21.14 25.30 26.82
CA PHE A 180 22.38 25.43 27.60
C PHE A 180 23.61 25.53 26.69
#